data_AF-A0A813JKY6-F1
#
_entry.id   AF-A0A813JKY6-F1
#
_cell.length_a   1.000
_cell.length_b   1.000
_cell.length_c   1.000
_cell.angle_alpha   90.00
_cell.angle_beta   90.00
_cell.angle_gamma   90.00
#
_symmetry.space_group_name_H-M   'P 1'
#
loop_
_entity.id
_entity.type
_entity.pdbx_description
1 polymer ?
#
loop_
_entity_poly.entity_id
_entity_poly.type
_entity_poly.pdbx_seq_one_letter_code
_entity_poly.pdbx_strand_id
1 'polypeptide(L)'
;MSSVAMVPARRSRARFLSIAAAAALFAAPSAFVASGDSRRALLSGGVLGAMIGLPASSQAAEMLFLGKPRGPFELNPKDAVIVGDAKSADAQAARKVVAEMQTEAEEALAALKKDPQADVFLNVKPLAIARLRDATNKINNLMDEKSAAATQRWQRLMIQAKYQFEDDAPMPETKKGDVRPRGDKRLARIMEALENYLKGSREILKFV
;
A
#
# COMPACT_ATOMS: atom_id res chain seq x y z
N MET A 1 49.80 -52.97 -39.26
CA MET A 1 48.57 -52.35 -38.72
C MET A 1 48.98 -51.00 -38.16
N SER A 2 48.61 -49.82 -38.64
CA SER A 2 47.78 -49.36 -39.74
C SER A 2 48.39 -48.06 -40.26
N SER A 3 48.32 -47.86 -41.57
CA SER A 3 48.93 -46.77 -42.32
C SER A 3 48.26 -45.42 -42.05
N VAL A 4 49.05 -44.39 -41.76
CA VAL A 4 48.66 -42.98 -41.78
C VAL A 4 48.98 -42.44 -43.17
N ALA A 5 47.96 -42.03 -43.92
CA ALA A 5 48.11 -41.29 -45.17
C ALA A 5 47.35 -39.96 -45.06
N MET A 6 48.09 -38.89 -45.28
CA MET A 6 47.70 -37.49 -45.29
C MET A 6 47.52 -37.03 -46.75
N VAL A 7 46.88 -35.84 -46.92
CA VAL A 7 46.96 -34.92 -48.10
C VAL A 7 45.89 -35.15 -49.22
N PRO A 8 45.33 -34.13 -49.92
CA PRO A 8 44.85 -32.79 -49.51
C PRO A 8 43.52 -32.35 -50.21
N ALA A 9 43.13 -31.10 -49.93
CA ALA A 9 42.02 -30.31 -50.46
C ALA A 9 41.97 -30.03 -51.98
N ARG A 10 40.75 -29.88 -52.52
CA ARG A 10 40.33 -28.99 -53.64
C ARG A 10 38.85 -28.63 -53.44
N ARG A 11 38.45 -27.39 -53.08
CA ARG A 11 38.23 -26.15 -53.86
C ARG A 11 37.16 -26.23 -54.98
N SER A 12 36.00 -25.62 -54.71
CA SER A 12 35.11 -24.90 -55.67
C SER A 12 34.00 -24.18 -54.89
N ARG A 13 34.17 -22.92 -54.48
CA ARG A 13 33.79 -21.65 -55.15
C ARG A 13 32.29 -21.46 -55.48
N ALA A 14 31.69 -20.57 -54.68
CA ALA A 14 30.86 -19.42 -55.04
C ALA A 14 29.39 -19.64 -55.43
N ARG A 15 28.45 -19.02 -54.70
CA ARG A 15 27.81 -17.69 -54.92
C ARG A 15 26.67 -17.55 -53.88
N PHE A 16 26.61 -16.48 -53.07
CA PHE A 16 25.66 -15.34 -53.16
C PHE A 16 24.18 -15.78 -53.33
N LEU A 17 23.13 -15.31 -52.63
CA LEU A 17 22.86 -14.10 -51.84
C LEU A 17 21.51 -14.32 -51.12
N SER A 18 21.44 -13.94 -49.83
CA SER A 18 20.38 -13.21 -49.08
C SER A 18 18.87 -13.44 -49.28
N ILE A 19 18.13 -13.34 -48.16
CA ILE A 19 16.97 -12.43 -47.82
C ILE A 19 16.35 -13.01 -46.52
N ALA A 20 16.01 -12.32 -45.43
CA ALA A 20 16.16 -10.98 -44.84
C ALA A 20 15.73 -11.16 -43.35
N ALA A 21 16.48 -10.77 -42.32
CA ALA A 21 16.71 -9.42 -41.79
C ALA A 21 15.42 -8.65 -41.44
N ALA A 22 15.00 -8.75 -40.17
CA ALA A 22 14.17 -7.75 -39.49
C ALA A 22 14.70 -7.54 -38.06
N ALA A 23 15.88 -6.92 -37.96
CA ALA A 23 16.41 -6.33 -36.74
C ALA A 23 16.88 -4.92 -37.09
N ALA A 24 16.01 -3.97 -36.82
CA ALA A 24 16.19 -2.54 -36.98
C ALA A 24 15.31 -1.90 -35.89
N LEU A 25 15.75 -0.92 -35.09
CA LEU A 25 16.94 -0.11 -35.16
C LEU A 25 17.04 0.59 -33.79
N PHE A 26 18.04 0.24 -32.97
CA PHE A 26 18.53 1.14 -31.93
C PHE A 26 19.32 2.24 -32.66
N ALA A 27 18.67 3.37 -32.92
CA ALA A 27 19.33 4.60 -33.33
C ALA A 27 18.79 5.73 -32.45
N ALA A 28 19.53 6.06 -31.41
CA ALA A 28 19.42 7.37 -30.78
C ALA A 28 19.96 8.43 -31.74
N PRO A 29 19.22 9.52 -32.01
CA PRO A 29 19.84 10.74 -32.50
C PRO A 29 20.16 11.65 -31.31
N SER A 30 21.45 11.92 -31.16
CA SER A 30 21.97 13.04 -30.40
C SER A 30 21.52 14.38 -31.02
N ALA A 31 21.29 15.37 -30.17
CA ALA A 31 21.22 16.81 -30.44
C ALA A 31 19.97 17.38 -31.12
N PHE A 32 19.09 18.00 -30.32
CA PHE A 32 18.65 19.37 -30.61
C PHE A 32 18.39 20.12 -29.29
N VAL A 33 19.31 21.02 -28.97
CA VAL A 33 19.04 22.14 -28.04
C VAL A 33 18.46 23.27 -28.88
N ALA A 34 17.49 23.97 -28.28
CA ALA A 34 16.89 25.26 -28.67
C ALA A 34 15.74 25.24 -29.69
N SER A 35 14.51 25.45 -29.20
CA SER A 35 13.86 26.76 -29.32
C SER A 35 12.53 26.78 -28.55
N GLY A 36 12.25 27.88 -27.86
CA GLY A 36 11.32 28.02 -26.74
C GLY A 36 9.82 28.10 -27.04
N ASP A 37 9.32 27.65 -28.19
CA ASP A 37 7.93 27.94 -28.61
C ASP A 37 7.03 26.73 -28.95
N SER A 38 7.48 25.49 -28.68
CA SER A 38 6.70 24.30 -29.08
C SER A 38 5.69 23.78 -28.05
N ARG A 39 5.60 24.36 -26.84
CA ARG A 39 4.71 23.85 -25.77
C ARG A 39 3.24 24.25 -25.94
N ARG A 40 2.93 25.25 -26.77
CA ARG A 40 1.54 25.71 -26.99
C ARG A 40 0.86 25.10 -28.22
N ALA A 41 1.61 24.57 -29.18
CA ALA A 41 1.04 23.95 -30.39
C ALA A 41 0.51 22.52 -30.17
N LEU A 42 0.87 21.87 -29.05
CA LEU A 42 0.45 20.49 -28.75
C LEU A 42 -0.93 20.40 -28.07
N LEU A 43 -1.55 21.54 -27.73
CA LEU A 43 -2.86 21.58 -27.06
C LEU A 43 -4.04 21.89 -27.99
N SER A 44 -3.81 22.24 -29.27
CA SER A 44 -4.88 22.69 -30.18
C SER A 44 -5.09 21.82 -31.43
N GLY A 45 -4.46 20.64 -31.52
CA GLY A 45 -4.35 19.93 -32.81
C GLY A 45 -4.51 18.41 -32.80
N GLY A 46 -5.22 17.80 -31.84
CA GLY A 46 -5.38 16.34 -31.89
C GLY A 46 -6.22 15.71 -30.78
N VAL A 47 -7.54 15.89 -30.83
CA VAL A 47 -8.48 14.99 -30.13
C VAL A 47 -9.63 14.65 -31.08
N LEU A 48 -9.33 13.87 -32.12
CA LEU A 48 -10.34 13.26 -33.00
C LEU A 48 -9.97 11.82 -33.39
N GLY A 49 -9.28 11.09 -32.50
CA GLY A 49 -8.96 9.68 -32.73
C GLY A 49 -8.47 9.02 -31.44
N ALA A 50 -9.10 7.89 -31.10
CA ALA A 50 -8.83 6.99 -29.97
C ALA A 50 -9.72 7.13 -28.72
N MET A 51 -11.05 7.21 -28.91
CA MET A 51 -12.01 6.59 -27.97
C MET A 51 -12.30 5.15 -28.44
N ILE A 52 -11.25 4.34 -28.57
CA ILE A 52 -11.37 2.88 -28.68
C ILE A 52 -11.22 2.36 -27.26
N GLY A 53 -12.27 1.69 -26.78
CA GLY A 53 -12.50 1.32 -25.39
C GLY A 53 -11.27 0.78 -24.67
N LEU A 54 -10.82 1.53 -23.67
CA LEU A 54 -10.22 0.95 -22.49
C LEU A 54 -11.35 0.28 -21.72
N PRO A 55 -11.31 -1.03 -21.44
CA PRO A 55 -12.28 -1.63 -20.54
C PRO A 55 -12.06 -0.99 -19.17
N ALA A 56 -13.09 -0.33 -18.67
CA ALA A 56 -13.18 0.09 -17.28
C ALA A 56 -12.99 -1.16 -16.40
N SER A 57 -11.79 -1.34 -15.87
CA SER A 57 -11.41 -2.43 -14.96
C SER A 57 -12.01 -2.28 -13.56
N SER A 58 -13.16 -1.61 -13.43
CA SER A 58 -13.86 -1.38 -12.16
C SER A 58 -15.13 -2.23 -11.99
N GLN A 59 -15.51 -3.05 -12.97
CA GLN A 59 -16.79 -3.82 -12.93
C GLN A 59 -16.65 -5.33 -13.22
N ALA A 60 -15.44 -5.89 -13.27
CA ALA A 60 -15.20 -7.29 -13.61
C ALA A 60 -14.65 -8.16 -12.45
N ALA A 61 -15.03 -7.90 -11.20
CA ALA A 61 -14.56 -8.69 -10.05
C ALA A 61 -15.66 -9.02 -9.02
N GLU A 62 -16.91 -9.13 -9.43
CA GLU A 62 -17.96 -9.79 -8.65
C GLU A 62 -18.54 -10.97 -9.46
N MET A 63 -17.76 -12.05 -9.55
CA MET A 63 -18.33 -13.36 -9.86
C MET A 63 -19.20 -13.76 -8.66
N LEU A 64 -20.52 -13.79 -8.85
CA LEU A 64 -21.57 -14.05 -7.85
C LEU A 64 -21.42 -15.31 -6.98
N PHE A 65 -20.43 -16.18 -7.25
CA PHE A 65 -20.14 -17.39 -6.47
C PHE A 65 -18.67 -17.56 -6.05
N LEU A 66 -17.80 -16.70 -6.56
CA LEU A 66 -16.39 -16.67 -6.19
C LEU A 66 -16.17 -15.32 -5.54
N GLY A 67 -16.44 -15.25 -4.23
CA GLY A 67 -16.23 -14.03 -3.44
C GLY A 67 -14.89 -13.39 -3.77
N LYS A 68 -14.82 -12.05 -3.65
CA LYS A 68 -13.68 -11.21 -4.07
C LYS A 68 -12.36 -11.97 -3.94
N PRO A 69 -11.62 -12.23 -5.04
CA PRO A 69 -10.41 -13.02 -5.00
C PRO A 69 -9.50 -12.40 -3.95
N ARG A 70 -9.24 -13.17 -2.88
CA ARG A 70 -8.51 -12.67 -1.72
C ARG A 70 -7.19 -12.11 -2.20
N GLY A 71 -6.89 -10.88 -1.78
CA GLY A 71 -5.57 -10.32 -2.01
C GLY A 71 -4.51 -11.23 -1.39
N PRO A 72 -3.27 -11.23 -1.90
CA PRO A 72 -2.17 -12.05 -1.35
C PRO A 72 -1.86 -11.78 0.13
N PHE A 73 -2.48 -10.76 0.73
CA PHE A 73 -2.33 -10.33 2.13
C PHE A 73 -3.64 -10.42 2.95
N GLU A 74 -4.74 -10.88 2.36
CA GLU A 74 -6.03 -11.07 3.03
C GLU A 74 -6.11 -12.50 3.58
N LEU A 75 -5.43 -12.72 4.70
CA LEU A 75 -5.47 -13.99 5.44
C LEU A 75 -6.68 -13.98 6.38
N ASN A 76 -7.44 -15.09 6.43
CA ASN A 76 -8.44 -15.21 7.49
C ASN A 76 -7.73 -15.47 8.82
N PRO A 77 -8.25 -14.95 9.93
CA PRO A 77 -7.73 -15.25 11.26
C PRO A 77 -7.74 -16.75 11.61
N LYS A 78 -8.64 -17.53 11.00
CA LYS A 78 -8.73 -18.99 11.19
C LYS A 78 -7.62 -19.77 10.47
N ASP A 79 -7.04 -19.18 9.44
CA ASP A 79 -5.96 -19.78 8.64
C ASP A 79 -4.59 -19.35 9.17
N ALA A 80 -4.56 -18.55 10.25
CA ALA A 80 -3.34 -18.03 10.83
C ALA A 80 -2.61 -19.12 11.62
N VAL A 81 -1.34 -19.33 11.30
CA VAL A 81 -0.51 -20.33 11.97
C VAL A 81 0.29 -19.63 13.07
N ILE A 82 -0.08 -19.92 14.32
CA ILE A 82 0.68 -19.48 15.48
C ILE A 82 1.77 -20.51 15.73
N VAL A 83 3.03 -20.11 15.52
CA VAL A 83 4.22 -20.94 15.68
C VAL A 83 4.76 -20.85 17.12
N GLY A 84 4.52 -19.72 17.81
CA GLY A 84 4.95 -19.46 19.18
C GLY A 84 3.90 -19.76 20.27
N ASP A 85 4.28 -19.59 21.54
CA ASP A 85 3.33 -19.70 22.65
C ASP A 85 2.45 -18.46 22.77
N ALA A 86 1.19 -18.58 22.31
CA ALA A 86 0.17 -17.55 22.39
C ALA A 86 -0.18 -17.12 23.83
N LYS A 87 0.15 -17.96 24.84
CA LYS A 87 -0.11 -17.69 26.26
C LYS A 87 1.09 -17.07 26.98
N SER A 88 2.21 -16.86 26.29
CA SER A 88 3.38 -16.18 26.88
C SER A 88 3.01 -14.81 27.47
N ALA A 89 3.68 -14.43 28.56
CA ALA A 89 3.44 -13.15 29.23
C ALA A 89 3.60 -11.95 28.28
N ASP A 90 4.56 -12.04 27.34
CA ASP A 90 4.78 -11.03 26.31
C ASP A 90 3.62 -10.91 25.31
N ALA A 91 3.06 -12.04 24.88
CA ALA A 91 1.89 -12.05 23.98
C ALA A 91 0.67 -11.42 24.66
N GLN A 92 0.43 -11.78 25.93
CA GLN A 92 -0.68 -11.21 26.70
C GLN A 92 -0.49 -9.71 26.97
N ALA A 93 0.72 -9.28 27.27
CA ALA A 93 1.05 -7.86 27.43
C ALA A 93 0.82 -7.09 26.13
N ALA A 94 1.26 -7.64 24.99
CA ALA A 94 1.05 -7.02 23.68
C ALA A 94 -0.45 -6.90 23.33
N ARG A 95 -1.27 -7.93 23.62
CA ARG A 95 -2.72 -7.87 23.44
C ARG A 95 -3.36 -6.77 24.30
N LYS A 96 -2.97 -6.68 25.58
CA LYS A 96 -3.48 -5.65 26.49
C LYS A 96 -3.19 -4.25 25.96
N VAL A 97 -1.99 -4.01 25.45
CA VAL A 97 -1.62 -2.73 24.83
C VAL A 97 -2.53 -2.40 23.65
N VAL A 98 -2.72 -3.35 22.73
CA VAL A 98 -3.59 -3.13 21.55
C VAL A 98 -5.05 -2.90 21.96
N ALA A 99 -5.53 -3.62 22.97
CA ALA A 99 -6.88 -3.45 23.53
C ALA A 99 -7.06 -2.10 24.24
N GLU A 100 -6.09 -1.66 25.03
CA GLU A 100 -6.08 -0.32 25.66
C GLU A 100 -6.17 0.78 24.59
N MET A 101 -5.34 0.69 23.53
CA MET A 101 -5.37 1.66 22.44
C MET A 101 -6.67 1.61 21.62
N GLN A 102 -7.31 0.44 21.53
CA GLN A 102 -8.64 0.32 20.94
C GLN A 102 -9.68 1.05 21.79
N THR A 103 -9.67 0.85 23.11
CA THR A 103 -10.63 1.53 24.01
C THR A 103 -10.47 3.04 23.96
N GLU A 104 -9.23 3.55 23.94
CA GLU A 104 -8.95 4.99 23.79
C GLU A 104 -9.51 5.55 22.47
N ALA A 105 -9.37 4.80 21.36
CA ALA A 105 -9.94 5.19 20.07
C ALA A 105 -11.48 5.10 20.03
N GLU A 106 -12.11 4.18 20.77
CA GLU A 106 -13.57 4.09 20.90
C GLU A 106 -14.13 5.25 21.75
N GLU A 107 -13.45 5.62 22.82
CA GLU A 107 -13.77 6.78 23.65
C GLU A 107 -13.66 8.09 22.85
N ALA A 108 -12.58 8.23 22.08
CA ALA A 108 -12.36 9.35 21.16
C ALA A 108 -13.51 9.51 20.16
N LEU A 109 -13.93 8.41 19.54
CA LEU A 109 -15.00 8.39 18.57
C LEU A 109 -16.35 8.70 19.24
N ALA A 110 -16.59 8.16 20.44
CA ALA A 110 -17.79 8.46 21.22
C ALA A 110 -17.86 9.93 21.65
N ALA A 111 -16.74 10.55 22.02
CA ALA A 111 -16.65 11.97 22.33
C ALA A 111 -17.01 12.83 21.12
N LEU A 112 -16.45 12.55 19.94
CA LEU A 112 -16.75 13.26 18.69
C LEU A 112 -18.20 13.11 18.22
N LYS A 113 -18.80 11.95 18.45
CA LYS A 113 -20.22 11.71 18.13
C LYS A 113 -21.17 12.51 19.03
N LYS A 114 -20.80 12.71 20.30
CA LYS A 114 -21.59 13.51 21.25
C LYS A 114 -21.41 15.01 21.00
N ASP A 115 -20.16 15.42 20.79
CA ASP A 115 -19.81 16.81 20.51
C ASP A 115 -18.78 16.87 19.37
N PRO A 116 -19.18 17.37 18.19
CA PRO A 116 -18.30 17.65 17.05
C PRO A 116 -17.06 18.50 17.38
N GLN A 117 -17.14 19.30 18.45
CA GLN A 117 -16.09 20.20 18.90
C GLN A 117 -15.31 19.66 20.11
N ALA A 118 -15.57 18.44 20.59
CA ALA A 118 -14.84 17.85 21.72
C ALA A 118 -13.34 17.77 21.44
N ASP A 119 -12.49 18.37 22.29
CA ASP A 119 -11.04 18.22 22.14
C ASP A 119 -10.61 16.78 22.44
N VAL A 120 -10.26 16.06 21.39
CA VAL A 120 -9.87 14.65 21.46
C VAL A 120 -8.35 14.50 21.54
N PHE A 121 -7.61 15.55 21.18
CA PHE A 121 -6.16 15.53 21.12
C PHE A 121 -5.54 15.50 22.52
N LEU A 122 -6.13 16.23 23.47
CA LEU A 122 -5.68 16.23 24.87
C LEU A 122 -6.17 15.03 25.68
N ASN A 123 -7.34 14.48 25.32
CA ASN A 123 -8.00 13.42 26.09
C ASN A 123 -7.53 12.01 25.71
N VAL A 124 -7.15 11.80 24.45
CA VAL A 124 -6.52 10.56 24.01
C VAL A 124 -5.05 10.68 24.35
N LYS A 125 -4.55 9.85 25.28
CA LYS A 125 -3.10 9.73 25.51
C LYS A 125 -2.44 9.59 24.14
N PRO A 126 -1.34 10.31 23.86
CA PRO A 126 -0.72 10.27 22.55
C PRO A 126 -0.50 8.80 22.19
N LEU A 127 -1.23 8.31 21.17
CA LEU A 127 -1.21 6.91 20.76
C LEU A 127 0.23 6.59 20.36
N ALA A 128 1.05 6.13 21.29
CA ALA A 128 2.48 6.11 21.09
C ALA A 128 2.81 5.10 19.99
N ILE A 129 3.27 5.58 18.83
CA ILE A 129 3.59 4.72 17.67
C ILE A 129 4.63 3.68 18.07
N ALA A 130 5.59 4.05 18.92
CA ALA A 130 6.56 3.13 19.48
C ALA A 130 5.88 1.97 20.22
N ARG A 131 4.96 2.28 21.14
CA ARG A 131 4.22 1.27 21.92
C ARG A 131 3.37 0.36 21.01
N LEU A 132 2.71 0.92 20.00
CA LEU A 132 1.97 0.14 19.01
C LEU A 132 2.89 -0.78 18.20
N ARG A 133 4.03 -0.26 17.74
CA ARG A 133 5.01 -1.03 16.95
C ARG A 133 5.60 -2.16 17.76
N ASP A 134 5.97 -1.91 19.01
CA ASP A 134 6.54 -2.93 19.89
C ASP A 134 5.53 -4.05 20.18
N ALA A 135 4.28 -3.69 20.50
CA ALA A 135 3.22 -4.68 20.73
C ALA A 135 2.93 -5.52 19.48
N THR A 136 2.81 -4.88 18.32
CA THR A 136 2.55 -5.59 17.06
C THR A 136 3.74 -6.43 16.60
N ASN A 137 4.99 -6.00 16.82
CA ASN A 137 6.17 -6.82 16.56
C ASN A 137 6.23 -8.06 17.45
N LYS A 138 5.88 -7.94 18.74
CA LYS A 138 5.76 -9.09 19.64
C LYS A 138 4.71 -10.10 19.16
N ILE A 139 3.59 -9.62 18.61
CA ILE A 139 2.56 -10.48 18.00
C ILE A 139 3.10 -11.16 16.73
N ASN A 140 3.79 -10.42 15.86
CA ASN A 140 4.33 -10.95 14.60
C ASN A 140 5.35 -12.06 14.83
N ASN A 141 6.15 -11.99 15.90
CA ASN A 141 7.15 -13.01 16.23
C ASN A 141 6.52 -14.36 16.63
N LEU A 142 5.22 -14.40 16.93
CA LEU A 142 4.50 -15.63 17.28
C LEU A 142 3.90 -16.32 16.05
N MET A 143 3.93 -15.66 14.89
CA MET A 143 3.24 -16.08 13.67
C MET A 143 4.21 -16.62 12.63
N ASP A 144 3.69 -17.47 11.73
CA ASP A 144 4.41 -17.82 10.51
C ASP A 144 4.56 -16.61 9.57
N GLU A 145 5.52 -16.68 8.64
CA GLU A 145 5.89 -15.54 7.77
C GLU A 145 4.70 -14.95 7.00
N LYS A 146 3.75 -15.79 6.57
CA LYS A 146 2.56 -15.33 5.83
C LYS A 146 1.58 -14.59 6.73
N SER A 147 1.28 -15.12 7.92
CA SER A 147 0.39 -14.46 8.87
C SER A 147 1.03 -13.18 9.44
N ALA A 148 2.34 -13.21 9.69
CA ALA A 148 3.10 -12.03 10.09
C ALA A 148 3.07 -10.92 9.03
N ALA A 149 3.12 -11.26 7.73
CA ALA A 149 2.99 -10.27 6.67
C ALA A 149 1.59 -9.60 6.66
N ALA A 150 0.54 -10.36 6.97
CA ALA A 150 -0.82 -9.84 7.07
C ALA A 150 -0.98 -8.89 8.27
N THR A 151 -0.48 -9.25 9.45
CA THR A 151 -0.51 -8.38 10.64
C THR A 151 0.37 -7.15 10.49
N GLN A 152 1.53 -7.25 9.84
CA GLN A 152 2.36 -6.09 9.48
C GLN A 152 1.64 -5.11 8.54
N ARG A 153 0.79 -5.60 7.64
CA ARG A 153 -0.05 -4.72 6.82
C ARG A 153 -1.04 -3.96 7.68
N TRP A 154 -1.72 -4.63 8.61
CA TRP A 154 -2.64 -3.96 9.53
C TRP A 154 -1.93 -2.95 10.43
N GLN A 155 -0.74 -3.29 10.93
CA GLN A 155 0.13 -2.36 11.67
C GLN A 155 0.43 -1.09 10.83
N ARG A 156 0.78 -1.23 9.55
CA ARG A 156 1.00 -0.08 8.65
C ARG A 156 -0.24 0.78 8.48
N LEU A 157 -1.41 0.16 8.27
CA LEU A 157 -2.68 0.87 8.12
C LEU A 157 -3.09 1.61 9.40
N MET A 158 -2.87 1.01 10.57
CA MET A 158 -3.12 1.67 11.86
C MET A 158 -2.19 2.88 12.06
N ILE A 159 -0.91 2.76 11.71
CA ILE A 159 0.04 3.87 11.79
C ILE A 159 -0.37 5.01 10.85
N GLN A 160 -0.79 4.68 9.62
CA GLN A 160 -1.28 5.68 8.67
C GLN A 160 -2.54 6.40 9.19
N ALA A 161 -3.51 5.65 9.69
CA ALA A 161 -4.73 6.20 10.30
C ALA A 161 -4.40 7.11 11.50
N LYS A 162 -3.40 6.72 12.29
CA LYS A 162 -2.94 7.53 13.42
C LYS A 162 -2.32 8.86 12.98
N TYR A 163 -1.47 8.88 11.95
CA TYR A 163 -0.93 10.14 11.41
C TYR A 163 -2.04 11.04 10.87
N GLN A 164 -3.00 10.46 10.14
CA GLN A 164 -4.18 11.22 9.66
C GLN A 164 -4.98 11.82 10.82
N PHE A 165 -5.14 11.07 11.92
CA PHE A 165 -5.76 11.59 13.13
C PHE A 165 -4.93 12.72 13.75
N GLU A 166 -3.61 12.57 13.92
CA GLU A 166 -2.76 13.60 14.52
C GLU A 166 -2.69 14.90 13.70
N ASP A 167 -2.79 14.81 12.38
CA ASP A 167 -2.82 15.98 11.49
C ASP A 167 -4.15 16.76 11.62
N ASP A 168 -5.27 16.02 11.80
CA ASP A 168 -6.61 16.60 11.79
C ASP A 168 -7.22 16.84 13.19
N ALA A 169 -6.71 16.19 14.23
CA ALA A 169 -7.22 16.29 15.60
C ALA A 169 -7.05 17.67 16.25
N PRO A 170 -5.90 18.37 16.12
CA PRO A 170 -5.72 19.69 16.71
C PRO A 170 -6.74 20.68 16.16
N MET A 171 -7.32 21.54 17.00
CA MET A 171 -8.29 22.53 16.53
C MET A 171 -7.67 23.47 15.49
N PRO A 172 -8.42 23.89 14.45
CA PRO A 172 -7.88 24.77 13.43
C PRO A 172 -7.66 26.17 14.02
N GLU A 173 -6.43 26.66 13.95
CA GLU A 173 -6.06 28.00 14.41
C GLU A 173 -5.89 28.96 13.23
N THR A 174 -6.20 30.24 13.45
CA THR A 174 -5.85 31.28 12.48
C THR A 174 -4.34 31.58 12.52
N LYS A 175 -3.84 32.32 11.53
CA LYS A 175 -2.44 32.84 11.56
C LYS A 175 -2.14 33.70 12.80
N LYS A 176 -3.17 34.16 13.52
CA LYS A 176 -3.08 34.95 14.74
C LYS A 176 -3.20 34.12 16.02
N GLY A 177 -3.39 32.80 15.92
CA GLY A 177 -3.56 31.88 17.06
C GLY A 177 -5.00 31.71 17.54
N ASP A 178 -5.97 32.41 16.95
CA ASP A 178 -7.38 32.25 17.35
C ASP A 178 -7.91 30.87 16.94
N VAL A 179 -8.43 30.11 17.91
CA VAL A 179 -9.04 28.80 17.72
C VAL A 179 -10.39 28.94 17.01
N ARG A 180 -10.59 28.22 15.90
CA ARG A 180 -11.85 28.15 15.17
C ARG A 180 -12.54 26.81 15.40
N PRO A 181 -13.88 26.77 15.28
CA PRO A 181 -14.59 25.50 15.30
C PRO A 181 -14.18 24.64 14.10
N ARG A 182 -14.16 23.32 14.29
CA ARG A 182 -13.97 22.34 13.22
C ARG A 182 -15.15 22.39 12.25
N GLY A 183 -14.83 22.32 10.95
CA GLY A 183 -15.83 22.14 9.90
C GLY A 183 -16.10 20.66 9.61
N ASP A 184 -17.23 20.38 8.97
CA ASP A 184 -17.76 19.03 8.73
C ASP A 184 -16.77 18.11 8.00
N LYS A 185 -16.04 18.64 7.01
CA LYS A 185 -15.04 17.86 6.26
C LYS A 185 -13.91 17.36 7.15
N ARG A 186 -13.46 18.19 8.10
CA ARG A 186 -12.36 17.81 8.99
C ARG A 186 -12.84 16.80 10.02
N LEU A 187 -14.04 17.00 10.57
CA LEU A 187 -14.68 16.03 11.44
C LEU A 187 -14.82 14.66 10.76
N ALA A 188 -15.29 14.63 9.51
CA ALA A 188 -15.40 13.39 8.74
C ALA A 188 -14.05 12.67 8.58
N ARG A 189 -12.96 13.40 8.29
CA ARG A 189 -11.61 12.81 8.20
C ARG A 189 -11.13 12.25 9.54
N ILE A 190 -11.38 12.94 10.65
CA ILE A 190 -11.02 12.44 11.99
C ILE A 190 -11.80 11.16 12.30
N MET A 191 -13.10 11.14 12.03
CA MET A 191 -13.93 9.97 12.24
C MET A 191 -13.48 8.79 11.38
N GLU A 192 -13.21 9.02 10.09
CA GLU A 192 -12.70 8.01 9.17
C GLU A 192 -11.34 7.46 9.64
N ALA A 193 -10.43 8.33 10.11
CA ALA A 193 -9.15 7.91 10.65
C ALA A 193 -9.32 7.01 11.89
N LEU A 194 -10.19 7.39 12.83
CA LEU A 194 -10.48 6.56 14.01
C LEU A 194 -11.15 5.23 13.62
N GLU A 195 -12.08 5.23 12.68
CA GLU A 195 -12.73 4.00 12.20
C GLU A 195 -11.74 3.06 11.51
N ASN A 196 -10.83 3.59 10.69
CA ASN A 196 -9.76 2.82 10.06
C ASN A 196 -8.79 2.24 11.10
N TYR A 197 -8.49 2.98 12.16
CA TYR A 197 -7.69 2.51 13.29
C TYR A 197 -8.39 1.37 14.06
N LEU A 198 -9.69 1.53 14.35
CA LEU A 198 -10.50 0.51 15.02
C LEU A 198 -10.65 -0.75 14.18
N LYS A 199 -10.77 -0.61 12.86
CA LYS A 199 -10.77 -1.76 11.94
C LYS A 199 -9.45 -2.52 12.03
N GLY A 200 -8.32 -1.82 11.95
CA GLY A 200 -7.00 -2.45 12.04
C GLY A 200 -6.75 -3.16 13.37
N SER A 201 -7.08 -2.51 14.49
CA SER A 201 -6.91 -3.12 15.83
C SER A 201 -7.78 -4.37 16.02
N ARG A 202 -9.05 -4.33 15.60
CA ARG A 202 -9.95 -5.49 15.65
C ARG A 202 -9.45 -6.64 14.79
N GLU A 203 -8.89 -6.39 13.61
CA GLU A 203 -8.33 -7.45 12.79
C GLU A 203 -7.10 -8.05 13.45
N ILE A 204 -6.15 -7.25 13.95
CA ILE A 204 -4.94 -7.76 14.65
C ILE A 204 -5.34 -8.63 15.85
N LEU A 205 -6.32 -8.20 16.65
CA LEU A 205 -6.77 -8.96 17.81
C LEU A 205 -7.47 -10.28 17.47
N LYS A 206 -7.95 -10.49 16.25
CA LYS A 206 -8.48 -11.80 15.84
C LYS A 206 -7.39 -12.83 15.58
N PHE A 207 -6.17 -12.38 15.26
CA PHE A 207 -5.05 -13.27 14.95
C PHE A 207 -4.34 -13.82 16.18
N VAL A 208 -4.63 -13.29 17.38
CA VAL A 208 -4.00 -13.67 18.65
C VAL A 208 -5.08 -14.09 19.62
#